data_AF-A0A938YTZ2-F1
#
_entry.id   AF-A0A938YTZ2-F1
#
_cell.length_a   1.000
_cell.length_b   1.000
_cell.length_c   1.000
_cell.angle_alpha   90.00
_cell.angle_beta   90.00
_cell.angle_gamma   90.00
#
_symmetry.space_group_name_H-M   'P 1'
#
loop_
_entity.id
_entity.type
_entity.pdbx_description
1 polymer ?
#
loop_
_entity_poly.entity_id
_entity_poly.type
_entity_poly.pdbx_seq_one_letter_code
_entity_poly.pdbx_strand_id
1 'polypeptide(L)'
;AIPIIKEKFGHPTGLGSGNVVTTMGWVKANFEKQFRYGTRTATNAIMQTMCANWLMFGPVEQSDYVFPAVAITDAYVASAMGDLGIRPLEETHPIYKIFL
;
A
#
# COMPACT_ATOMS: atom_id res chain seq x y z
N ALA A 1 8.17 11.86 1.56
CA ALA A 1 7.59 13.13 1.04
C ALA A 1 6.08 13.15 1.12
N ILE A 2 5.38 12.02 0.96
CA ILE A 2 3.91 11.97 0.92
C ILE A 2 3.24 12.72 2.10
N PRO A 3 3.59 12.46 3.39
CA PRO A 3 2.94 13.20 4.49
C PRO A 3 3.17 14.70 4.42
N ILE A 4 4.39 15.14 4.11
CA ILE A 4 4.77 16.56 4.01
C ILE A 4 4.00 17.26 2.88
N ILE A 5 3.87 16.61 1.72
CA ILE A 5 3.11 17.17 0.58
C ILE A 5 1.64 17.30 0.96
N LYS A 6 1.07 16.28 1.62
CA LYS A 6 -0.32 16.29 2.07
C LYS A 6 -0.58 17.37 3.12
N GLU A 7 0.32 17.51 4.09
CA GLU A 7 0.24 18.55 5.12
C GLU A 7 0.30 19.96 4.50
N LYS A 8 1.21 20.17 3.54
CA LYS A 8 1.42 21.49 2.94
C LYS A 8 0.34 21.89 1.93
N PHE A 9 -0.20 20.94 1.16
CA PHE A 9 -1.04 21.24 0.01
C PHE A 9 -2.44 20.59 0.05
N GLY A 10 -2.69 19.62 0.93
CA GLY A 10 -3.99 18.95 1.08
C GLY A 10 -4.42 18.06 -0.09
N HIS A 11 -3.58 17.87 -1.11
CA HIS A 11 -3.94 17.10 -2.31
C HIS A 11 -3.73 15.59 -2.14
N PRO A 12 -4.56 14.75 -2.82
CA PRO A 12 -4.30 13.33 -2.93
C PRO A 12 -2.89 13.07 -3.47
N THR A 13 -2.08 12.34 -2.70
CA THR A 13 -0.67 12.13 -3.00
C THR A 13 -0.36 10.64 -2.97
N GLY A 14 0.42 10.18 -3.93
CA GLY A 14 0.83 8.78 -4.05
C GLY A 14 2.17 8.65 -4.74
N LEU A 15 2.55 7.43 -5.10
CA LEU A 15 3.80 7.15 -5.79
C LEU A 15 3.70 5.91 -6.67
N GLY A 16 4.59 5.82 -7.65
CA GLY A 16 4.83 4.58 -8.39
C GLY A 16 6.03 3.82 -7.85
N SER A 17 5.82 2.89 -6.94
CA SER A 17 6.87 2.05 -6.36
C SER A 17 7.05 0.70 -7.06
N GLY A 18 6.18 0.37 -8.03
CA GLY A 18 6.07 -0.98 -8.60
C GLY A 18 7.32 -1.55 -9.26
N ASN A 19 8.23 -0.71 -9.76
CA ASN A 19 9.48 -1.17 -10.38
C ASN A 19 10.69 -1.19 -9.42
N VAL A 20 10.57 -0.58 -8.24
CA VAL A 20 11.71 -0.37 -7.34
C VAL A 20 12.29 -1.72 -6.94
N VAL A 21 11.44 -2.60 -6.42
CA VAL A 21 11.88 -3.91 -5.93
C VAL A 21 12.19 -4.88 -7.07
N THR A 22 11.57 -4.73 -8.24
CA THR A 22 11.84 -5.60 -9.39
C THR A 22 13.20 -5.32 -10.03
N THR A 23 13.72 -4.10 -9.86
CA THR A 23 15.03 -3.66 -10.38
C THR A 23 16.14 -3.69 -9.33
N MET A 24 15.80 -3.83 -8.05
CA MET A 24 16.77 -3.93 -6.95
C MET A 24 17.72 -5.12 -7.10
N GLY A 25 18.99 -4.83 -7.38
CA GLY A 25 20.06 -5.83 -7.55
C GLY A 25 20.23 -6.73 -6.32
N TRP A 26 20.17 -6.16 -5.11
CA TRP A 26 20.28 -6.92 -3.86
C TRP A 26 19.18 -7.98 -3.72
N VAL A 27 17.92 -7.62 -4.01
CA VAL A 27 16.80 -8.58 -3.98
C VAL A 27 17.01 -9.67 -5.04
N LYS A 28 17.46 -9.28 -6.24
CA LYS A 28 17.71 -10.22 -7.33
C LYS A 28 18.87 -11.20 -7.08
N ALA A 29 19.89 -10.75 -6.35
CA ALA A 29 21.09 -11.54 -6.05
C ALA A 29 20.92 -12.47 -4.85
N ASN A 30 20.09 -12.10 -3.86
CA ASN A 30 20.07 -12.79 -2.56
C ASN A 30 18.82 -13.62 -2.30
N PHE A 31 17.73 -13.46 -3.06
CA PHE A 31 16.46 -14.15 -2.77
C PHE A 31 15.91 -14.88 -3.99
N GLU A 32 15.39 -16.09 -3.79
CA GLU A 32 14.71 -16.84 -4.84
C GLU A 32 13.45 -16.14 -5.33
N LYS A 33 13.04 -16.42 -6.57
CA LYS A 33 11.91 -15.73 -7.23
C LYS A 33 10.61 -15.80 -6.42
N GLN A 34 10.32 -16.94 -5.79
CA GLN A 34 9.11 -17.15 -4.99
C GLN A 34 9.00 -16.19 -3.80
N PHE A 35 10.11 -15.87 -3.13
CA PHE A 35 10.13 -14.96 -1.98
C PHE A 35 10.07 -13.48 -2.37
N ARG A 36 10.35 -13.16 -3.65
CA ARG A 36 10.30 -11.78 -4.15
C ARG A 36 8.88 -11.23 -4.20
N TYR A 37 7.84 -12.07 -4.25
CA TYR A 37 6.46 -11.58 -4.15
C TYR A 37 6.24 -10.82 -2.84
N GLY A 38 6.75 -11.35 -1.71
CA GLY A 38 6.72 -10.68 -0.41
C GLY A 38 7.42 -9.32 -0.43
N THR A 39 8.53 -9.20 -1.14
CA THR A 39 9.23 -7.90 -1.27
C THR A 39 8.42 -6.87 -2.07
N ARG A 40 7.67 -7.33 -3.10
CA ARG A 40 6.80 -6.48 -3.93
C ARG A 40 5.51 -6.07 -3.21
N THR A 41 4.95 -6.95 -2.37
CA THR A 41 3.82 -6.59 -1.51
C THR A 41 4.24 -5.60 -0.44
N ALA A 42 5.38 -5.86 0.22
CA ALA A 42 5.90 -4.99 1.28
C ALA A 42 6.10 -3.54 0.81
N THR A 43 6.72 -3.33 -0.35
CA THR A 43 6.93 -1.97 -0.89
C THR A 43 5.63 -1.23 -1.22
N ASN A 44 4.56 -1.94 -1.58
CA ASN A 44 3.26 -1.32 -1.84
C ASN A 44 2.50 -1.07 -0.53
N ALA A 45 2.48 -2.05 0.38
CA ALA A 45 1.79 -1.95 1.67
C ALA A 45 2.34 -0.82 2.55
N ILE A 46 3.66 -0.69 2.68
CA ILE A 46 4.26 0.34 3.54
C ILE A 46 3.88 1.76 3.10
N MET A 47 3.59 1.97 1.81
CA MET A 47 3.25 3.28 1.28
C MET A 47 1.86 3.74 1.73
N GLN A 48 0.92 2.81 1.93
CA GLN A 48 -0.38 3.13 2.54
C GLN A 48 -0.22 3.66 3.97
N THR A 49 0.70 3.06 4.75
CA THR A 49 1.02 3.55 6.11
C THR A 49 1.65 4.94 6.12
N MET A 50 2.23 5.36 4.99
CA MET A 50 2.81 6.69 4.79
C MET A 50 1.81 7.67 4.17
N CYS A 51 0.52 7.42 4.37
CA CYS A 51 -0.61 8.24 3.93
C CYS A 51 -0.77 8.37 2.40
N ALA A 52 -0.26 7.41 1.61
CA ALA A 52 -0.53 7.39 0.17
C ALA A 52 -2.03 7.26 -0.09
N ASN A 53 -2.53 7.97 -1.10
CA ASN A 53 -3.91 7.85 -1.58
C ASN A 53 -4.03 6.92 -2.79
N TRP A 54 -2.94 6.71 -3.51
CA TRP A 54 -2.88 5.89 -4.72
C TRP A 54 -1.48 5.32 -4.89
N LEU A 55 -1.39 4.18 -5.58
CA LEU A 55 -0.14 3.49 -5.88
C LEU A 55 -0.13 3.06 -7.35
N MET A 56 0.96 3.35 -8.08
CA MET A 56 1.26 2.60 -9.31
C MET A 56 2.05 1.36 -8.90
N PHE A 57 1.31 0.30 -8.58
CA PHE A 57 1.82 -0.86 -7.87
C PHE A 57 2.70 -1.80 -8.70
N GLY A 58 2.72 -1.61 -10.02
CA GLY A 58 3.51 -2.37 -10.97
C GLY A 58 2.65 -3.01 -12.06
N PRO A 59 3.18 -4.05 -12.73
CA PRO A 59 2.44 -4.86 -13.69
C PRO A 59 1.11 -5.40 -13.13
N VAL A 60 0.09 -5.51 -13.98
CA VAL A 60 -1.27 -5.91 -13.57
C VAL A 60 -1.32 -7.31 -12.97
N GLU A 61 -0.43 -8.22 -13.39
CA GLU A 61 -0.32 -9.58 -12.89
C GLU A 61 0.08 -9.65 -11.41
N GLN A 62 0.49 -8.52 -10.82
CA GLN A 62 0.77 -8.40 -9.41
C GLN A 62 -0.48 -8.16 -8.56
N SER A 63 -1.64 -7.89 -9.17
CA SER A 63 -2.88 -7.55 -8.47
C SER A 63 -3.27 -8.58 -7.43
N ASP A 64 -3.11 -9.86 -7.77
CA ASP A 64 -3.60 -11.00 -6.97
C ASP A 64 -2.95 -11.08 -5.60
N TYR A 65 -1.74 -10.54 -5.46
CA TYR A 65 -1.01 -10.50 -4.19
C TYR A 65 -0.83 -9.09 -3.63
N VAL A 66 -0.86 -8.03 -4.46
CA VAL A 66 -0.75 -6.64 -3.98
C VAL A 66 -2.06 -6.14 -3.40
N PHE A 67 -3.19 -6.34 -4.10
CA PHE A 67 -4.50 -5.84 -3.66
C PHE A 67 -4.90 -6.34 -2.27
N PRO A 68 -4.79 -7.65 -1.94
CA PRO A 68 -5.06 -8.09 -0.57
C PRO A 68 -4.10 -7.47 0.45
N ALA A 69 -2.82 -7.30 0.12
CA ALA A 69 -1.84 -6.71 1.04
C ALA A 69 -2.15 -5.24 1.37
N VAL A 70 -2.50 -4.43 0.36
CA VAL A 70 -2.88 -3.03 0.59
C VAL A 70 -4.25 -2.91 1.25
N ALA A 71 -5.21 -3.78 0.93
CA ALA A 71 -6.53 -3.81 1.56
C ALA A 71 -6.45 -4.09 3.07
N ILE A 72 -5.60 -5.04 3.47
CA ILE A 72 -5.30 -5.31 4.89
C ILE A 72 -4.68 -4.07 5.54
N THR A 73 -3.73 -3.43 4.86
CA THR A 73 -3.06 -2.23 5.39
C THR A 73 -4.04 -1.07 5.59
N ASP A 74 -4.89 -0.80 4.60
CA ASP A 74 -5.92 0.24 4.66
C ASP A 74 -6.92 -0.02 5.79
N ALA A 75 -7.28 -1.27 6.04
CA ALA A 75 -8.15 -1.62 7.16
C ALA A 75 -7.50 -1.35 8.52
N TYR A 76 -6.20 -1.67 8.69
CA TYR A 76 -5.48 -1.32 9.91
C TYR A 76 -5.34 0.19 10.12
N VAL A 77 -5.04 0.94 9.04
CA VAL A 77 -5.01 2.40 9.09
C VAL A 77 -6.37 2.95 9.50
N ALA A 78 -7.46 2.50 8.87
CA ALA A 78 -8.81 2.94 9.20
C ALA A 78 -9.23 2.54 10.63
N SER A 79 -8.80 1.39 11.12
CA SER A 79 -9.02 0.97 12.51
C SER A 79 -8.34 1.94 13.49
N ALA A 80 -7.07 2.25 13.28
CA ALA A 80 -6.30 3.16 14.13
C ALA A 80 -6.84 4.60 14.07
N MET A 81 -7.21 5.08 12.89
CA MET A 81 -7.82 6.41 12.71
C MET A 81 -9.21 6.50 13.35
N GLY A 82 -9.83 5.35 13.59
CA GLY A 82 -11.04 5.21 14.35
C GLY A 82 -10.98 5.78 15.77
N ASP A 83 -9.84 5.65 16.43
CA ASP A 83 -9.62 6.18 17.79
C ASP A 83 -9.63 7.72 17.80
N LEU A 84 -9.41 8.34 16.64
CA LEU A 84 -9.46 9.78 16.43
C LEU A 84 -10.81 10.25 15.84
N GLY A 85 -11.81 9.36 15.74
CA GLY A 85 -13.12 9.66 15.18
C GLY A 85 -13.14 9.78 13.64
N ILE A 86 -12.08 9.36 12.95
CA ILE A 86 -11.99 9.39 11.49
C ILE A 86 -12.46 8.04 10.94
N ARG A 87 -13.36 8.07 9.95
CA ARG A 87 -13.94 6.86 9.32
C ARG A 87 -13.90 6.96 7.79
N PRO A 88 -13.80 5.83 7.08
CA PRO A 88 -14.04 5.82 5.63
C PRO A 88 -15.45 6.30 5.30
N LEU A 89 -15.56 7.12 4.25
CA LEU A 89 -16.84 7.67 3.79
C LEU A 89 -17.71 6.62 3.10
N GLU A 90 -17.08 5.67 2.41
CA GLU A 90 -17.75 4.68 1.57
C GLU A 90 -17.76 3.31 2.25
N GLU A 91 -18.91 2.62 2.22
CA GLU A 91 -19.06 1.23 2.71
C GLU A 91 -18.26 0.22 1.86
N THR A 92 -17.76 0.66 0.71
CA THR A 92 -16.92 -0.17 -0.15
C THR A 92 -15.49 -0.35 0.39
N HIS A 93 -15.10 0.41 1.42
CA HIS A 93 -13.77 0.37 2.03
C HIS A 93 -13.40 -1.02 2.60
N PRO A 94 -12.13 -1.47 2.48
CA PRO A 94 -11.69 -2.79 2.94
C PRO A 94 -12.09 -3.15 4.37
N ILE A 95 -12.02 -2.21 5.31
CA ILE A 95 -12.34 -2.45 6.73
C ILE A 95 -13.74 -3.06 6.96
N TYR A 96 -14.71 -2.78 6.10
CA TYR A 96 -16.08 -3.28 6.22
C TYR A 96 -16.29 -4.63 5.52
N LYS A 97 -15.27 -5.17 4.85
CA LYS A 97 -15.37 -6.36 4.00
C LYS A 97 -14.42 -7.48 4.39
N ILE A 98 -13.22 -7.18 4.87
CA ILE A 98 -12.17 -8.19 5.07
C ILE A 98 -12.38 -9.09 6.30
N PHE A 99 -13.31 -8.76 7.19
CA PHE A 99 -13.60 -9.51 8.41
C PHE A 99 -14.91 -10.32 8.35
N LEU A 100 -15.57 -10.34 7.18
CA LEU A 100 -16.76 -11.14 6.88
C LEU A 100 -16.36 -12.54 6.39
#